data_AF-A0A933Z334-F1
#
_entry.id   AF-A0A933Z334-F1
#
_cell.length_a   1.000
_cell.length_b   1.000
_cell.length_c   1.000
_cell.angle_alpha   90.00
_cell.angle_beta   90.00
_cell.angle_gamma   90.00
#
_symmetry.space_group_name_H-M   'P 1'
#
loop_
_entity.id
_entity.type
_entity.pdbx_description
1 polymer ?
#
loop_
_entity_poly.entity_id
_entity_poly.type
_entity_poly.pdbx_seq_one_letter_code
_entity_poly.pdbx_strand_id
1 'polypeptide(L)' 'MGVEVVSKQVKQSGNSGRIYLPPTWVGKKVKIIRLD' A
#
# COMPACT_ATOMS: atom_id res chain seq x y z
N MET A 1 -13.53 -5.41 -15.82
CA MET A 1 -12.14 -5.20 -15.36
C MET A 1 -12.18 -5.03 -13.85
N GLY A 2 -11.45 -5.86 -13.09
CA GLY A 2 -11.51 -5.87 -11.63
C GLY A 2 -10.41 -5.00 -11.01
N VAL A 3 -10.71 -4.36 -9.89
CA VAL A 3 -9.71 -3.66 -9.07
C VAL A 3 -9.37 -4.58 -7.90
N GLU A 4 -8.12 -5.04 -7.82
CA GLU A 4 -7.64 -5.74 -6.63
C GLU A 4 -7.38 -4.73 -5.52
N VAL A 5 -8.15 -4.85 -4.43
CA VAL A 5 -7.98 -4.04 -3.23
C VAL A 5 -7.23 -4.87 -2.20
N VAL A 6 -6.03 -4.42 -1.83
CA VAL A 6 -5.23 -5.06 -0.79
C VAL A 6 -5.26 -4.20 0.46
N SER A 7 -5.91 -4.69 1.51
CA SER A 7 -5.92 -4.05 2.83
C SER A 7 -4.65 -4.40 3.59
N LYS A 8 -3.86 -3.39 3.94
CA LYS A 8 -2.71 -3.56 4.84
C LYS A 8 -2.69 -2.47 5.90
N GLN A 9 -2.35 -2.88 7.12
CA GLN A 9 -2.10 -1.96 8.20
C GLN A 9 -0.77 -1.23 7.97
N VAL A 10 -0.80 0.09 8.14
CA VAL A 10 0.41 0.92 8.14
C VAL A 10 1.25 0.54 9.34
N LYS A 11 2.52 0.17 9.13
CA LYS A 11 3.48 -0.08 10.20
C LYS A 11 4.32 1.17 10.46
N GLN A 12 4.66 1.41 11.71
CA GLN A 12 5.54 2.50 12.09
C GLN A 12 6.97 2.23 11.62
N SER A 13 7.60 3.26 11.07
CA SER A 13 9.03 3.26 10.78
C SER A 13 9.59 4.67 10.99
N GLY A 14 10.21 4.88 12.15
CA GLY A 14 10.72 6.19 12.55
C GLY A 14 9.60 7.22 12.58
N ASN A 15 9.75 8.29 11.81
CA ASN A 15 8.77 9.38 11.65
C ASN A 15 7.75 9.13 10.52
N SER A 16 7.73 7.95 9.91
CA SER A 16 6.90 7.64 8.74
C SER A 16 6.12 6.34 8.89
N GLY A 17 4.99 6.24 8.18
CA GLY A 17 4.27 4.98 8.00
C GLY A 17 4.79 4.23 6.78
N ARG A 18 5.06 2.93 6.91
CA ARG A 18 5.43 2.05 5.80
C ARG A 18 4.33 1.02 5.55
N ILE A 19 4.06 0.75 4.27
CA ILE A 19 3.20 -0.34 3.80
C ILE A 19 4.05 -1.23 2.88
N TYR A 20 4.12 -2.53 3.18
CA TYR A 20 4.85 -3.49 2.35
C TYR A 20 3.95 -4.01 1.22
N LEU A 21 4.22 -3.58 0.00
CA LEU A 21 3.52 -4.04 -1.21
C LEU A 21 4.24 -5.27 -1.81
N PRO A 22 3.52 -6.13 -2.55
CA PRO A 22 4.14 -7.23 -3.29
C PRO A 22 5.17 -6.72 -4.30
N PRO A 23 6.28 -7.44 -4.53
CA PRO A 23 7.31 -7.04 -5.49
C PRO A 23 6.80 -7.00 -6.93
N THR A 24 5.71 -7.71 -7.24
CA THR A 24 5.03 -7.67 -8.55
C THR A 24 4.44 -6.30 -8.89
N TRP A 25 4.30 -5.40 -7.90
CA TRP A 25 3.78 -4.05 -8.09
C TRP A 25 4.87 -3.01 -8.36
N VAL A 26 6.15 -3.40 -8.34
CA VAL A 26 7.26 -2.51 -8.71
C VAL A 26 7.03 -1.99 -10.14
N GLY A 27 7.09 -0.67 -10.30
CA GLY A 27 6.83 0.01 -11.58
C GLY A 27 5.34 0.20 -11.92
N LYS A 28 4.40 -0.23 -11.06
CA LYS A 28 2.96 0.03 -11.24
C LYS A 28 2.55 1.33 -10.54
N LYS A 29 1.51 1.98 -11.07
CA LYS A 29 0.90 3.15 -10.44
C LYS A 29 -0.04 2.69 -9.32
N VAL A 30 0.30 3.02 -8.08
CA VAL A 30 -0.46 2.62 -6.88
C VAL A 30 -1.16 3.85 -6.28
N LYS A 31 -2.43 3.71 -5.90
CA LYS A 31 -3.17 4.72 -5.14
C LYS A 31 -3.39 4.20 -3.72
N ILE A 32 -2.92 4.94 -2.74
CA ILE A 32 -3.17 4.65 -1.32
C ILE A 32 -4.36 5.51 -0.89
N ILE A 33 -5.36 4.89 -0.25
CA ILE A 33 -6.53 5.57 0.30
C ILE A 33 -6.51 5.31 1.80
N ARG A 34 -6.41 6.37 2.59
CA ARG A 34 -6.57 6.28 4.05
C ARG A 34 -8.06 6.13 4.34
N LEU A 35 -8.43 5.16 5.18
CA LEU A 35 -9.83 4.84 5.50
C LEU A 35 -10.27 5.37 6.88
N ASP A 36 -9.38 6.07 7.58
CA ASP A 36 -9.65 6.79 8.84
C ASP A 36 -10.66 7.92 8.65
#